data_AF-A0A2X3KHF2-F1
#
_entry.id   AF-A0A2X3KHF2-F1
#
_cell.length_a   1.000
_cell.length_b   1.000
_cell.length_c   1.000
_cell.angle_alpha   90.00
_cell.angle_beta   90.00
_cell.angle_gamma   90.00
#
_symmetry.space_group_name_H-M   'P 1'
#
loop_
_entity.id
_entity.type
_entity.pdbx_description
1 polymer ?
#
loop_
_entity_poly.entity_id
_entity_poly.type
_entity_poly.pdbx_seq_one_letter_code
_entity_poly.pdbx_strand_id
1 'polypeptide(L)'
;MKNNTLFNSNYDLYFEPKNPITTPHEFIDEIIDYFSKKNQFVSILDECMEPKIKINDEEYICKLGEPFRQWKFFKTPINPIAGRFLGYKWVYIYKLS
;
A
#
# COMPACT_ATOMS: atom_id res chain seq x y z
N MET A 1 -8.76 13.30 -24.62
CA MET A 1 -9.47 13.18 -23.32
C MET A 1 -8.43 12.82 -22.28
N LYS A 2 -8.35 13.57 -21.18
CA LYS A 2 -7.34 13.38 -20.14
C LYS A 2 -7.65 12.09 -19.38
N ASN A 3 -6.67 11.19 -19.30
CA ASN A 3 -6.73 9.94 -18.55
C ASN A 3 -6.88 10.29 -17.06
N ASN A 4 -8.11 10.24 -16.56
CA ASN A 4 -8.35 10.18 -15.13
C ASN A 4 -7.89 8.79 -14.67
N THR A 5 -6.72 8.72 -14.05
CA THR A 5 -6.23 7.58 -13.27
C THR A 5 -7.14 7.36 -12.07
N LEU A 6 -8.36 6.89 -12.33
CA LEU A 6 -9.28 6.37 -11.35
C LEU A 6 -8.88 4.91 -11.15
N PHE A 7 -8.49 4.57 -9.91
CA PHE A 7 -8.26 3.24 -9.39
C PHE A 7 -8.84 2.12 -10.26
N ASN A 8 -7.96 1.31 -10.83
CA ASN A 8 -8.40 0.07 -11.47
C ASN A 8 -9.04 -0.76 -10.36
N SER A 9 -10.37 -0.91 -10.35
CA SER A 9 -11.11 -1.58 -9.25
C SER A 9 -10.86 -3.08 -9.19
N ASN A 10 -9.97 -3.59 -10.03
CA ASN A 10 -9.52 -4.98 -10.14
C ASN A 10 -8.36 -5.27 -9.18
N TYR A 11 -8.49 -4.95 -7.89
CA TYR A 11 -7.59 -5.49 -6.88
C TYR A 11 -8.15 -6.83 -6.39
N ASP A 12 -7.26 -7.78 -6.09
CA ASP A 12 -7.65 -9.10 -5.59
C ASP A 12 -7.82 -9.09 -4.08
N LEU A 13 -6.93 -8.36 -3.40
CA LEU A 13 -6.89 -8.27 -1.94
C LEU A 13 -6.64 -6.83 -1.52
N TYR A 14 -7.08 -6.50 -0.31
CA TYR A 14 -6.77 -5.22 0.33
C TYR A 14 -6.74 -5.37 1.84
N PHE A 15 -5.99 -4.50 2.52
CA PHE A 15 -5.94 -4.45 3.98
C PHE A 15 -5.61 -3.06 4.50
N GLU A 16 -5.99 -2.78 5.75
CA GLU A 16 -5.60 -1.55 6.45
C GLU A 16 -4.30 -1.81 7.21
N PRO A 17 -3.21 -1.07 6.94
CA PRO A 17 -1.96 -1.25 7.67
C PRO A 17 -2.13 -0.79 9.13
N LYS A 18 -1.47 -1.47 10.07
CA LYS A 18 -1.48 -1.10 11.49
C LYS A 18 -0.70 0.18 11.74
N ASN A 19 0.46 0.30 11.09
CA ASN A 19 1.36 1.43 11.20
C ASN A 19 1.40 2.22 9.89
N PRO A 20 1.75 3.51 9.94
CA PRO A 20 2.01 4.29 8.73
C PRO A 20 3.14 3.65 7.92
N ILE A 21 2.92 3.50 6.62
CA ILE A 21 3.94 3.04 5.68
C ILE A 21 4.58 4.28 5.06
N THR A 22 5.82 4.55 5.44
CA THR A 22 6.64 5.66 4.92
C THR A 22 7.93 5.19 4.27
N THR A 23 8.30 3.93 4.48
CA THR A 23 9.49 3.28 3.92
C THR A 23 9.15 1.93 3.27
N PRO A 24 9.98 1.46 2.32
CA PRO A 24 9.82 0.12 1.75
C PRO A 24 9.73 -0.99 2.80
N HIS A 25 10.59 -0.91 3.82
CA HIS A 25 10.65 -1.90 4.88
C HIS A 25 9.35 -1.99 5.68
N GLU A 26 8.81 -0.84 6.12
CA GLU A 26 7.51 -0.78 6.80
C GLU A 26 6.38 -1.36 5.93
N PHE A 27 6.46 -1.18 4.61
CA PHE A 27 5.49 -1.76 3.69
C PHE A 27 5.58 -3.30 3.73
N ILE A 28 6.78 -3.84 3.61
CA ILE A 28 7.01 -5.29 3.65
C ILE A 28 6.56 -5.88 4.99
N ASP A 29 6.87 -5.23 6.10
CA ASP A 29 6.45 -5.68 7.44
C ASP A 29 4.92 -5.79 7.56
N GLU A 30 4.18 -4.80 7.07
CA GLU A 30 2.73 -4.80 7.09
C GLU A 30 2.14 -5.89 6.17
N ILE A 31 2.76 -6.15 5.01
CA ILE A 31 2.39 -7.26 4.12
C ILE A 31 2.61 -8.61 4.82
N ILE A 32 3.77 -8.80 5.45
CA ILE A 32 4.11 -10.04 6.16
C ILE A 32 3.14 -10.26 7.32
N ASP A 33 2.86 -9.23 8.13
CA ASP A 33 1.90 -9.31 9.24
C ASP A 33 0.50 -9.69 8.75
N TYR A 34 0.06 -9.11 7.63
CA TYR A 34 -1.24 -9.43 7.03
C TYR A 34 -1.36 -10.89 6.58
N PHE A 35 -0.36 -11.43 5.87
CA PHE A 35 -0.38 -12.82 5.39
C PHE A 35 -0.10 -13.84 6.49
N SER A 36 0.74 -13.49 7.48
CA SER A 36 1.03 -14.31 8.65
C SER A 36 -0.23 -14.62 9.45
N LYS A 37 -1.10 -13.63 9.69
CA LYS A 37 -2.40 -13.82 10.36
C LYS A 37 -3.35 -14.76 9.61
N LYS A 38 -3.14 -14.92 8.30
CA LYS A 38 -3.93 -15.79 7.42
C LYS A 38 -3.29 -17.17 7.25
N ASN A 39 -2.17 -17.45 7.91
CA ASN A 39 -1.36 -18.66 7.71
C ASN A 39 -1.01 -18.90 6.23
N GLN A 40 -0.78 -17.81 5.48
CA GLN A 40 -0.47 -17.86 4.06
C GLN A 40 0.98 -17.46 3.85
N PHE A 41 1.71 -18.25 3.05
CA PHE A 41 3.09 -17.93 2.70
C PHE A 41 3.14 -16.87 1.60
N VAL A 42 4.00 -15.87 1.77
CA VAL A 42 4.25 -14.80 0.81
C VAL A 42 5.75 -14.68 0.60
N SER A 43 6.19 -14.59 -0.65
CA SER A 43 7.58 -14.26 -1.00
C SER A 43 7.67 -12.82 -1.47
N ILE A 44 8.64 -12.07 -0.96
CA ILE A 44 8.91 -10.71 -1.39
C ILE A 44 9.87 -10.77 -2.57
N LEU A 45 9.45 -10.24 -3.73
CA LEU A 45 10.25 -10.21 -4.96
C LEU A 45 11.03 -8.90 -5.07
N ASP A 46 10.46 -7.79 -4.60
CA ASP A 46 11.07 -6.47 -4.65
C ASP A 46 10.62 -5.63 -3.44
N GLU A 47 11.58 -5.11 -2.68
CA GLU A 47 11.36 -4.26 -1.52
C GLU A 47 11.46 -2.78 -1.94
N CYS A 48 10.32 -2.20 -2.30
CA CYS A 48 10.18 -0.80 -2.67
C CYS A 48 8.83 -0.23 -2.18
N MET A 49 8.51 1.02 -2.55
CA MET A 49 7.21 1.64 -2.19
C MET A 49 6.03 1.16 -3.06
N GLU A 50 6.28 0.25 -4.00
CA GLU A 50 5.27 -0.52 -4.75
C GLU A 50 5.70 -2.00 -4.83
N PRO A 51 5.76 -2.69 -3.68
CA PRO A 51 6.48 -3.95 -3.59
C PRO A 51 5.80 -5.04 -4.42
N LYS A 52 6.63 -5.87 -5.05
CA LYS A 52 6.18 -7.06 -5.77
C LYS A 52 6.26 -8.26 -4.85
N ILE A 53 5.20 -9.05 -4.83
CA ILE A 53 5.10 -10.23 -3.99
C ILE A 53 4.63 -11.42 -4.81
N LYS A 54 4.92 -12.62 -4.31
CA LYS A 54 4.50 -13.88 -4.91
C LYS A 54 3.73 -14.70 -3.90
N ILE A 55 2.55 -15.17 -4.31
CA ILE A 55 1.62 -15.94 -3.48
C ILE A 55 1.16 -17.12 -4.33
N ASN A 56 1.35 -18.37 -3.85
CA ASN A 56 0.92 -19.58 -4.57
C ASN A 56 1.32 -19.62 -6.06
N ASP A 57 2.58 -19.27 -6.34
CA ASP A 57 3.13 -19.14 -7.69
C ASP A 57 2.64 -18.00 -8.58
N GLU A 58 1.74 -17.15 -8.08
CA GLU A 58 1.23 -15.99 -8.80
C GLU A 58 1.89 -14.70 -8.31
N GLU A 59 2.20 -13.78 -9.24
CA GLU A 59 2.82 -12.50 -8.93
C GLU A 59 1.78 -11.41 -8.70
N TYR A 60 2.08 -10.53 -7.74
CA TYR A 60 1.23 -9.41 -7.36
C TYR A 60 2.06 -8.15 -7.17
N ILE A 61 1.44 -7.00 -7.40
CA ILE A 61 1.98 -5.68 -7.05
C ILE A 61 1.13 -5.06 -5.96
N CYS A 62 1.78 -4.55 -4.93
CA CYS A 62 1.11 -3.87 -3.82
C CYS A 62 1.21 -2.36 -4.01
N LYS A 63 0.13 -1.63 -3.72
CA LYS A 63 0.09 -0.18 -3.81
C LYS A 63 -0.61 0.43 -2.61
N LEU A 64 -0.06 1.54 -2.13
CA LEU A 64 -0.73 2.38 -1.14
C LEU A 64 -1.94 3.05 -1.81
N GLY A 65 -3.11 2.90 -1.20
CA GLY A 65 -4.34 3.54 -1.59
C GLY A 65 -4.33 5.01 -1.27
N GLU A 66 -4.72 5.88 -2.21
CA GLU A 66 -4.63 7.33 -2.02
C GLU A 66 -5.17 7.80 -0.67
N PRO A 67 -4.56 8.85 -0.10
CA PRO A 67 -5.12 9.50 1.06
C PRO A 67 -6.60 9.78 0.85
N PHE A 68 -7.42 9.35 1.81
CA PHE A 68 -8.84 9.70 1.88
C PHE A 68 -8.96 11.21 2.16
N ARG A 69 -8.63 12.04 1.17
CA ARG A 69 -8.90 13.48 1.01
C ARG A 69 -8.11 14.03 -0.16
N GLN A 70 -8.84 14.31 -1.23
CA GLN A 70 -8.62 15.49 -2.06
C GLN A 70 -8.56 16.75 -1.17
N TRP A 71 -7.46 17.05 -0.48
CA TRP A 71 -7.26 18.35 0.16
C TRP A 71 -5.90 18.93 -0.22
N LYS A 72 -5.95 19.62 -1.36
CA LYS A 72 -5.34 20.93 -1.63
C LYS A 72 -3.88 21.12 -1.24
N PHE A 73 -3.07 21.41 -2.27
CA PHE A 73 -1.98 22.40 -2.26
C PHE A 73 -2.11 23.44 -1.12
N PHE A 74 -1.60 23.16 0.08
CA PHE A 74 -1.42 24.19 1.10
C PHE A 74 -0.19 23.89 1.93
N LYS A 75 0.73 24.85 1.87
CA LYS A 75 1.90 25.01 2.72
C LYS A 75 1.49 24.89 4.19
N THR A 76 1.86 23.83 4.88
CA THR A 76 1.77 23.75 6.34
C THR A 76 3.13 23.37 6.93
N PRO A 77 3.57 24.06 8.00
CA PRO A 77 4.86 23.81 8.63
C PRO A 77 4.80 22.45 9.33
N ILE A 78 5.82 21.64 9.07
CA ILE A 78 5.92 20.26 9.53
C ILE A 78 6.07 20.27 11.06
N ASN A 79 5.00 19.92 11.77
CA ASN A 79 5.06 19.62 13.19
C ASN A 79 5.47 18.13 13.32
N PRO A 80 6.62 17.80 13.94
CA PRO A 80 7.28 16.49 13.79
C PRO A 80 6.51 15.30 14.39
N ILE A 81 5.48 15.57 15.21
CA ILE A 81 4.63 14.55 15.83
C ILE A 81 3.28 14.41 15.11
N ALA A 82 2.86 15.41 14.31
CA ALA A 82 1.50 15.54 13.79
C ALA A 82 1.38 15.49 12.24
N GLY A 83 2.43 15.08 11.52
CA GLY A 83 2.30 14.48 10.17
C GLY A 83 1.74 13.04 10.20
N ARG A 84 1.06 12.67 11.29
CA ARG A 84 0.80 11.32 11.82
C ARG A 84 -0.19 10.44 11.04
N PHE A 85 -0.75 10.94 9.95
CA PHE A 85 -1.73 10.24 9.12
C PHE A 85 -1.66 10.78 7.68
N LEU A 86 -0.69 10.35 6.88
CA LEU A 86 -0.66 10.67 5.43
C LEU A 86 -1.86 10.06 4.65
N GLY A 87 -2.94 9.66 5.32
CA GLY A 87 -4.24 9.34 4.75
C GLY A 87 -4.34 8.01 4.03
N TYR A 88 -3.22 7.33 3.75
CA TYR A 88 -3.18 6.02 3.11
C TYR A 88 -3.81 4.99 4.07
N LYS A 89 -5.11 4.78 3.90
CA LYS A 89 -5.91 3.88 4.76
C LYS A 89 -5.80 2.43 4.32
N TRP A 90 -5.41 2.19 3.08
CA TRP A 90 -5.51 0.88 2.47
C TRP A 90 -4.23 0.54 1.71
N VAL A 91 -3.79 -0.71 1.83
CA VAL A 91 -2.90 -1.36 0.89
C VAL A 91 -3.76 -2.18 -0.05
N TYR A 92 -3.59 -2.00 -1.35
CA TYR A 92 -4.25 -2.77 -2.39
C TYR A 92 -3.25 -3.70 -3.05
N ILE A 93 -3.66 -4.94 -3.30
CA ILE A 93 -2.83 -5.98 -3.91
C ILE A 93 -3.48 -6.38 -5.23
N TYR A 94 -2.75 -6.18 -6.32
CA TYR A 94 -3.22 -6.43 -7.68
C TYR A 94 -2.47 -7.62 -8.24
N LYS A 95 -3.19 -8.57 -8.84
CA LYS A 95 -2.57 -9.67 -9.58
C LYS A 95 -1.90 -9.14 -10.84
N LEU A 96 -0.62 -9.43 -11.00
CA LEU A 96 0.10 -9.23 -12.26
C LEU A 96 -0.27 -10.42 -13.15
N SER A 97 -1.19 -10.18 -14.09
CA SER A 97 -1.66 -11.17 -15.05
C SER A 97 -0.55 -11.69 -15.96
#